data_AF-A0A962ZLZ9-F1
#
_entry.id   AF-A0A962ZLZ9-F1
#
_cell.length_a   1.000
_cell.length_b   1.000
_cell.length_c   1.000
_cell.angle_alpha   90.00
_cell.angle_beta   90.00
_cell.angle_gamma   90.00
#
_symmetry.space_group_name_H-M   'P 1'
#
loop_
_entity.id
_entity.type
_entity.pdbx_description
1 polymer ?
#
loop_
_entity_poly.entity_id
_entity_poly.type
_entity_poly.pdbx_seq_one_letter_code
_entity_poly.pdbx_strand_id
1 'polypeptide(L)'
;TEAPLVIKPYLHKLTEPQLFAIMVSGVASVAGTVLAAYVFMGAELQYLLAASFMAAPGGLLMAKILIPDTETLSADVTAVASAGELQMEGSQHANLILAAAVGASDGLRLAVNIGAMLIAFVALIALFNGVVGGIAGWFGFEGVTLQMLLGKLFKPLMFLLSVPWNEAELSGALFGEKLILNEFVAFSHLGEYLAGASERTVAVTTFALCGFANLSSIAILLGGLGSLVPEKKEMIARFGLRAVAAGSLSNLMSAALAGLLLSF
;
A
#
# COMPACT_ATOMS: atom_id res chain seq x y z
N THR A 1 -2.94 -2.67 -9.82
CA THR A 1 -3.02 -3.59 -10.98
C THR A 1 -4.05 -3.14 -11.99
N GLU A 2 -5.23 -2.69 -11.56
CA GLU A 2 -6.31 -2.27 -12.46
C GLU A 2 -6.23 -0.80 -12.88
N ALA A 3 -5.82 0.10 -11.99
CA ALA A 3 -5.76 1.53 -12.26
C ALA A 3 -5.01 1.91 -13.57
N PRO A 4 -3.87 1.29 -13.93
CA PRO A 4 -3.18 1.61 -15.18
C PRO A 4 -3.94 1.24 -16.46
N LEU A 5 -4.99 0.41 -16.39
CA LEU A 5 -5.77 -0.01 -17.56
C LEU A 5 -6.44 1.17 -18.26
N VAL A 6 -6.85 2.20 -17.50
CA VAL A 6 -7.51 3.40 -18.03
C VAL A 6 -6.61 4.23 -18.95
N ILE A 7 -5.28 4.05 -18.84
CA ILE A 7 -4.27 4.71 -19.67
C ILE A 7 -3.39 3.71 -20.42
N LYS A 8 -3.83 2.46 -20.55
CA LYS A 8 -3.07 1.37 -21.18
C LYS A 8 -2.48 1.75 -22.55
N PRO A 9 -3.19 2.44 -23.46
CA PRO A 9 -2.62 2.85 -24.75
C PRO A 9 -1.42 3.79 -24.63
N TYR A 10 -1.28 4.49 -23.51
CA TYR A 10 -0.25 5.50 -23.29
C TYR A 10 0.96 4.98 -22.51
N LEU A 11 0.83 3.85 -21.80
CA LEU A 11 1.86 3.34 -20.87
C LEU A 11 3.24 3.16 -21.53
N HIS A 12 3.29 2.68 -22.77
CA HIS A 12 4.54 2.44 -23.50
C HIS A 12 5.31 3.74 -23.80
N LYS A 13 4.59 4.87 -23.93
CA LYS A 13 5.16 6.19 -24.24
C LYS A 13 5.68 6.92 -23.01
N LEU A 14 5.38 6.43 -21.82
CA LEU A 14 5.74 7.12 -20.60
C LEU A 14 7.25 7.06 -20.34
N THR A 15 7.74 8.20 -19.89
CA THR A 15 9.10 8.38 -19.39
C THR A 15 9.29 7.64 -18.07
N GLU A 16 10.54 7.47 -17.63
CA GLU A 16 10.79 6.82 -16.35
C GLU A 16 10.15 7.54 -15.16
N PRO A 17 10.25 8.88 -15.00
CA PRO A 17 9.59 9.59 -13.90
C PRO A 17 8.06 9.50 -13.92
N GLN A 18 7.45 9.43 -15.10
CA GLN A 18 6.00 9.28 -15.26
C GLN A 18 5.53 7.87 -14.91
N LEU A 19 6.24 6.85 -15.39
CA LEU A 19 5.93 5.46 -15.05
C LEU A 19 6.17 5.18 -13.56
N PHE A 20 7.21 5.80 -12.96
CA PHE A 20 7.43 5.76 -11.52
C PHE A 20 6.26 6.37 -10.75
N ALA A 21 5.71 7.50 -11.20
CA ALA A 21 4.52 8.10 -10.57
C ALA A 21 3.30 7.17 -10.59
N ILE A 22 3.11 6.40 -11.67
CA ILE A 22 2.04 5.37 -11.73
C ILE A 22 2.32 4.25 -10.73
N MET A 23 3.56 3.77 -10.64
CA MET A 23 3.94 2.74 -9.67
C MET A 23 3.64 3.21 -8.24
N VAL A 24 4.09 4.41 -7.88
CA VAL A 24 3.90 4.99 -6.55
C VAL A 24 2.42 5.22 -6.25
N SER A 25 1.66 5.82 -7.16
CA SER A 25 0.22 6.03 -6.99
C SER A 25 -0.53 4.71 -6.73
N GLY A 26 -0.16 3.66 -7.46
CA GLY A 26 -0.73 2.33 -7.28
C GLY A 26 -0.42 1.70 -5.91
N VAL A 27 0.79 1.86 -5.38
CA VAL A 27 1.16 1.28 -4.06
C VAL A 27 0.83 2.20 -2.89
N ALA A 28 0.67 3.50 -3.10
CA ALA A 28 0.24 4.44 -2.07
C ALA A 28 -1.25 4.25 -1.71
N SER A 29 -2.06 3.70 -2.63
CA SER A 29 -3.49 3.53 -2.46
C SER A 29 -3.87 2.08 -2.14
N VAL A 30 -5.16 1.86 -1.83
CA VAL A 30 -5.79 0.54 -1.71
C VAL A 30 -6.90 0.42 -2.75
N ALA A 31 -7.28 -0.81 -3.09
CA ALA A 31 -8.40 -1.06 -3.97
C ALA A 31 -9.75 -1.01 -3.21
N GLY A 32 -10.80 -0.51 -3.86
CA GLY A 32 -12.15 -0.54 -3.29
C GLY A 32 -12.64 -1.95 -2.99
N THR A 33 -12.16 -2.96 -3.73
CA THR A 33 -12.50 -4.38 -3.55
C THR A 33 -12.09 -4.95 -2.20
N VAL A 34 -11.08 -4.38 -1.55
CA VAL A 34 -10.53 -4.85 -0.27
C VAL A 34 -10.92 -3.97 0.91
N LEU A 35 -11.47 -2.79 0.64
CA LEU A 35 -11.82 -1.80 1.65
C LEU A 35 -12.84 -2.34 2.66
N ALA A 36 -13.86 -3.06 2.19
CA ALA A 36 -14.85 -3.69 3.06
C ALA A 36 -14.23 -4.75 3.99
N ALA A 37 -13.20 -5.47 3.53
CA ALA A 37 -12.51 -6.46 4.36
C ALA A 37 -11.79 -5.79 5.53
N TYR A 38 -11.13 -4.65 5.31
CA TYR A 38 -10.48 -3.90 6.38
C TYR A 38 -11.49 -3.35 7.40
N VAL A 39 -12.67 -2.94 6.94
CA VAL A 39 -13.77 -2.53 7.85
C VAL A 39 -14.19 -3.69 8.75
N PHE A 40 -14.34 -4.90 8.20
CA PHE A 40 -14.64 -6.09 9.00
C PHE A 40 -13.51 -6.48 9.97
N MET A 41 -12.28 -6.05 9.71
CA MET A 41 -11.12 -6.22 10.61
C MET A 41 -11.00 -5.12 11.68
N GLY A 42 -11.95 -4.18 11.73
CA GLY A 42 -12.02 -3.15 12.77
C GLY A 42 -11.52 -1.77 12.35
N ALA A 43 -11.14 -1.57 11.08
CA ALA A 43 -10.78 -0.24 10.59
C ALA A 43 -12.03 0.61 10.35
N GLU A 44 -11.97 1.90 10.69
CA GLU A 44 -13.08 2.82 10.44
C GLU A 44 -13.19 3.18 8.96
N LEU A 45 -14.39 2.97 8.39
CA LEU A 45 -14.68 3.27 6.98
C LEU A 45 -14.34 4.72 6.60
N GLN A 46 -14.64 5.68 7.48
CA GLN A 46 -14.37 7.10 7.24
C GLN A 46 -12.87 7.39 7.06
N TYR A 47 -12.00 6.74 7.83
CA TYR A 47 -10.54 6.90 7.71
C TYR A 47 -10.01 6.22 6.45
N LEU A 48 -10.51 5.02 6.11
CA LEU A 48 -10.11 4.33 4.89
C LEU A 48 -10.48 5.12 3.63
N LEU A 49 -11.69 5.70 3.59
CA LEU A 49 -12.12 6.54 2.48
C LEU A 49 -11.27 7.81 2.37
N ALA A 50 -11.08 8.53 3.49
CA ALA A 50 -10.23 9.72 3.51
C ALA A 50 -8.79 9.41 3.04
N ALA A 51 -8.18 8.36 3.59
CA ALA A 51 -6.84 7.92 3.21
C ALA A 51 -6.74 7.57 1.72
N SER A 52 -7.76 6.90 1.17
CA SER A 52 -7.81 6.52 -0.26
C SER A 52 -7.78 7.76 -1.17
N PHE A 53 -8.52 8.82 -0.82
CA PHE A 53 -8.48 10.07 -1.56
C PHE A 53 -7.16 10.83 -1.37
N MET A 54 -6.59 10.84 -0.16
CA MET A 54 -5.32 11.50 0.14
C MET A 54 -4.12 10.81 -0.54
N ALA A 55 -4.22 9.51 -0.80
CA ALA A 55 -3.18 8.73 -1.47
C ALA A 55 -2.93 9.18 -2.93
N ALA A 56 -3.93 9.74 -3.62
CA ALA A 56 -3.76 10.22 -4.99
C ALA A 56 -2.77 11.40 -5.08
N PRO A 57 -3.01 12.56 -4.41
CA PRO A 57 -2.04 13.65 -4.40
C PRO A 57 -0.78 13.30 -3.61
N GLY A 58 -0.88 12.53 -2.53
CA GLY A 58 0.29 12.12 -1.73
C GLY A 58 1.26 11.23 -2.49
N GLY A 59 0.73 10.25 -3.24
CA GLY A 59 1.55 9.36 -4.07
C GLY A 59 2.25 10.15 -5.17
N LEU A 60 1.56 11.09 -5.82
CA LEU A 60 2.17 11.95 -6.83
C LEU A 60 3.26 12.85 -6.23
N LEU A 61 2.99 13.46 -5.08
CA LEU A 61 3.96 14.29 -4.36
C LEU A 61 5.24 13.50 -4.06
N MET A 62 5.11 12.34 -3.43
CA MET A 62 6.27 11.52 -3.07
C MET A 62 7.00 11.00 -4.31
N ALA A 63 6.28 10.64 -5.36
CA ALA A 63 6.88 10.22 -6.62
C ALA A 63 7.75 11.32 -7.23
N LYS A 64 7.24 12.56 -7.28
CA LYS A 64 7.93 13.69 -7.90
C LYS A 64 9.04 14.29 -7.02
N ILE A 65 8.97 14.13 -5.70
CA ILE A 65 10.11 14.43 -4.82
C ILE A 65 11.26 13.44 -5.07
N LEU A 66 10.96 12.15 -5.18
CA LEU A 66 12.00 11.11 -5.32
C LEU A 66 12.58 11.02 -6.74
N ILE A 67 11.73 11.15 -7.76
CA ILE A 67 12.12 11.11 -9.18
C ILE A 67 11.35 12.22 -9.92
N PRO A 68 11.89 13.45 -9.94
CA PRO A 68 11.27 14.56 -10.66
C PRO A 68 11.35 14.38 -12.18
N ASP A 69 10.45 15.05 -12.91
CA ASP A 69 10.57 15.18 -14.37
C ASP A 69 11.74 16.11 -14.70
N THR A 70 12.53 15.80 -15.73
CA THR A 70 13.60 16.70 -16.23
C THR A 70 13.02 17.74 -17.19
N GLU A 71 13.59 18.94 -17.24
CA GLU A 71 13.09 20.07 -18.05
C GLU A 71 12.91 19.75 -19.55
N THR A 72 13.73 18.86 -20.10
CA THR A 72 13.60 18.38 -21.48
C THR A 72 12.32 17.58 -21.75
N LEU A 73 11.75 16.94 -20.73
CA LEU A 73 10.53 16.13 -20.82
C LEU A 73 9.26 16.98 -20.73
N SER A 74 9.34 18.18 -20.14
CA SER A 74 8.22 19.10 -20.00
C SER A 74 7.72 19.64 -21.35
N ALA A 75 8.60 19.74 -22.35
CA ALA A 75 8.28 20.21 -23.70
C ALA A 75 7.49 19.17 -24.54
N ASP A 76 7.68 17.88 -24.27
CA ASP A 76 6.92 16.81 -24.97
C ASP A 76 5.50 16.64 -24.40
N VAL A 77 5.26 16.99 -23.14
CA VAL A 77 3.92 16.91 -22.51
C VAL A 77 2.92 17.87 -23.18
N THR A 78 3.37 19.04 -23.64
CA THR A 78 2.54 19.97 -24.44
C THR A 78 2.13 19.40 -25.80
N ALA A 79 2.86 18.42 -26.35
CA ALA A 79 2.50 17.74 -27.58
C ALA A 79 1.50 16.57 -27.35
N VAL A 80 1.47 15.99 -26.15
CA VAL A 80 0.49 14.93 -25.78
C VAL A 80 -0.84 15.53 -25.33
N ALA A 81 -0.83 16.67 -24.64
CA ALA A 81 -2.04 17.39 -24.26
C ALA A 81 -2.83 17.94 -25.46
N SER A 82 -2.16 18.11 -26.62
CA SER A 82 -2.78 18.55 -27.88
C SER A 82 -3.25 17.39 -28.77
N ALA A 83 -3.04 16.13 -28.35
CA ALA A 83 -3.36 14.94 -29.13
C ALA A 83 -4.69 14.27 -28.69
N GLY A 84 -5.81 14.84 -29.17
CA GLY A 84 -7.06 14.09 -29.45
C GLY A 84 -7.86 13.56 -28.25
N GLU A 85 -9.11 13.19 -28.54
CA GLU A 85 -10.04 12.57 -27.59
C GLU A 85 -9.37 11.40 -26.83
N LEU A 86 -9.53 11.37 -25.50
CA LEU A 86 -9.07 10.26 -24.65
C LEU A 86 -9.65 8.94 -25.18
N GLN A 87 -8.78 8.08 -25.73
CA GLN A 87 -9.20 6.76 -26.22
C GLN A 87 -9.39 5.82 -25.03
N MET A 88 -10.61 5.81 -24.50
CA MET A 88 -11.04 4.81 -23.53
C MET A 88 -11.40 3.52 -24.28
N GLU A 89 -10.83 2.38 -23.87
CA GLU A 89 -11.32 1.08 -24.34
C GLU A 89 -12.81 0.95 -23.90
N GLY A 90 -13.71 0.70 -24.85
CA GLY A 90 -15.13 0.50 -24.56
C GLY A 90 -15.34 -0.76 -23.71
N SER A 91 -16.47 -0.82 -22.98
CA SER A 91 -16.83 -2.01 -22.21
C SER A 91 -16.87 -3.24 -23.12
N GLN A 92 -16.15 -4.30 -22.74
CA GLN A 92 -16.24 -5.60 -23.41
C GLN A 92 -17.47 -6.42 -22.97
N HIS A 93 -18.26 -5.91 -22.01
CA HIS A 93 -19.43 -6.59 -21.48
C HIS A 93 -20.69 -6.18 -22.25
N ALA A 94 -21.44 -7.18 -22.73
CA ALA A 94 -22.67 -6.99 -23.51
C ALA A 94 -23.81 -6.32 -22.73
N ASN A 95 -23.87 -6.50 -21.41
CA ASN A 95 -24.91 -5.91 -20.55
C ASN A 95 -24.47 -5.89 -19.08
N LEU A 96 -25.27 -5.23 -18.24
CA LEU A 96 -25.05 -5.11 -16.80
C LEU A 96 -24.95 -6.46 -16.08
N ILE A 97 -25.74 -7.45 -16.51
CA ILE A 97 -25.75 -8.78 -15.87
C ILE A 97 -24.41 -9.48 -16.14
N LEU A 98 -23.90 -9.42 -17.36
CA LEU A 98 -22.60 -9.98 -17.70
C LEU A 98 -21.47 -9.27 -16.95
N ALA A 99 -21.51 -7.93 -16.85
CA ALA A 99 -20.52 -7.17 -16.07
C ALA A 99 -20.54 -7.56 -14.58
N ALA A 100 -21.72 -7.73 -13.99
CA ALA A 100 -21.86 -8.19 -12.60
C ALA A 100 -21.35 -9.62 -12.40
N ALA A 101 -21.65 -10.55 -13.33
CA ALA A 101 -21.19 -11.92 -13.27
C ALA A 101 -19.66 -12.04 -13.39
N VAL A 102 -19.05 -11.27 -14.30
CA VAL A 102 -17.59 -11.21 -14.46
C VAL A 102 -16.95 -10.62 -13.21
N GLY A 103 -17.46 -9.48 -12.71
CA GLY A 103 -16.98 -8.87 -11.48
C GLY A 103 -17.06 -9.79 -10.26
N ALA A 104 -18.13 -10.60 -10.15
CA ALA A 104 -18.25 -11.59 -9.08
C ALA A 104 -17.21 -12.72 -9.20
N SER A 105 -16.93 -13.19 -10.42
CA SER A 105 -15.90 -14.22 -10.68
C SER A 105 -14.50 -13.71 -10.36
N ASP A 106 -14.18 -12.48 -10.76
CA ASP A 106 -12.91 -11.83 -10.45
C ASP A 106 -12.76 -11.60 -8.94
N GLY A 107 -13.84 -11.18 -8.27
CA GLY A 107 -13.92 -11.06 -6.81
C GLY A 107 -13.69 -12.39 -6.10
N LEU A 108 -14.25 -13.49 -6.58
CA LEU A 108 -14.01 -14.83 -6.02
C LEU A 108 -12.54 -15.24 -6.12
N ARG A 109 -11.91 -15.00 -7.28
CA ARG A 109 -10.47 -15.27 -7.47
C ARG A 109 -9.62 -14.44 -6.52
N LEU A 110 -9.96 -13.16 -6.36
CA LEU A 110 -9.29 -12.27 -5.42
C LEU A 110 -9.44 -12.78 -3.97
N ALA A 111 -10.64 -13.17 -3.56
CA ALA A 111 -10.92 -13.69 -2.22
C ALA A 111 -10.13 -14.97 -1.92
N VAL A 112 -10.08 -15.92 -2.86
CA VAL A 112 -9.29 -17.16 -2.71
C VAL A 112 -7.81 -16.85 -2.60
N ASN A 113 -7.29 -15.93 -3.42
CA ASN A 113 -5.89 -15.51 -3.36
C ASN A 113 -5.55 -14.86 -2.02
N ILE A 114 -6.40 -13.96 -1.51
CA ILE A 114 -6.21 -13.33 -0.20
C ILE A 114 -6.25 -14.38 0.91
N GLY A 115 -7.21 -15.30 0.89
CA GLY A 115 -7.29 -16.38 1.88
C GLY A 115 -6.06 -17.27 1.91
N ALA A 116 -5.59 -17.71 0.73
CA ALA A 116 -4.36 -18.50 0.61
C ALA A 116 -3.13 -17.71 1.09
N MET A 117 -3.05 -16.43 0.75
CA MET A 117 -1.99 -15.52 1.16
C MET A 117 -1.95 -15.35 2.69
N LEU A 118 -3.09 -15.16 3.35
CA LEU A 118 -3.17 -15.03 4.81
C LEU A 118 -2.68 -16.31 5.52
N ILE A 119 -3.10 -17.49 5.06
CA ILE A 119 -2.63 -18.77 5.61
C ILE A 119 -1.10 -18.88 5.51
N ALA A 120 -0.55 -18.56 4.34
CA ALA A 120 0.89 -18.61 4.11
C ALA A 120 1.65 -17.61 5.01
N PHE A 121 1.17 -16.37 5.14
CA PHE A 121 1.84 -15.37 5.96
C PHE A 121 1.75 -15.65 7.45
N VAL A 122 0.62 -16.13 7.97
CA VAL A 122 0.52 -16.55 9.38
C VAL A 122 1.53 -17.66 9.67
N ALA A 123 1.68 -18.64 8.77
CA ALA A 123 2.68 -19.68 8.92
C ALA A 123 4.12 -19.14 8.86
N LEU A 124 4.42 -18.19 7.95
CA LEU A 124 5.73 -17.56 7.86
C LEU A 124 6.06 -16.72 9.10
N ILE A 125 5.09 -15.96 9.62
CA ILE A 125 5.24 -15.19 10.87
C ILE A 125 5.56 -16.13 12.03
N ALA A 126 4.83 -17.24 12.16
CA ALA A 126 5.09 -18.23 13.20
C ALA A 126 6.50 -18.82 13.09
N LEU A 127 6.94 -19.13 11.86
CA LEU A 127 8.30 -19.59 11.59
C LEU A 127 9.35 -18.55 11.99
N PHE A 128 9.18 -17.29 11.56
CA PHE A 128 10.11 -16.21 11.90
C PHE A 128 10.14 -15.93 13.40
N ASN A 129 8.99 -15.97 14.08
CA ASN A 129 8.94 -15.85 15.53
C ASN A 129 9.68 -16.98 16.24
N GLY A 130 9.58 -18.22 15.73
CA GLY A 130 10.37 -19.34 16.23
C GLY A 130 11.88 -19.13 16.05
N VAL A 131 12.31 -18.62 14.89
CA VAL A 131 13.73 -18.33 14.60
C VAL A 131 14.25 -17.17 15.47
N VAL A 132 13.53 -16.04 15.48
CA VAL A 132 13.89 -14.84 16.25
C VAL A 132 13.94 -15.15 17.74
N GLY A 133 12.91 -15.83 18.27
CA GLY A 133 12.85 -16.24 19.66
C GLY A 133 13.97 -17.23 20.02
N GLY A 134 14.30 -18.17 19.13
CA GLY A 134 15.41 -19.10 19.32
C GLY A 134 16.77 -18.40 19.38
N ILE A 135 17.04 -17.48 18.46
CA ILE A 135 18.29 -16.69 18.45
C ILE A 135 18.36 -15.79 19.69
N ALA A 136 17.27 -15.08 20.01
CA ALA A 136 17.19 -14.21 21.19
C ALA A 136 17.42 -14.99 22.49
N GLY A 137 16.91 -16.21 22.57
CA GLY A 137 17.12 -17.13 23.69
C GLY A 137 18.59 -17.46 23.93
N TRP A 138 19.43 -17.53 22.89
CA TRP A 138 20.88 -17.72 23.05
C TRP A 138 21.57 -16.56 23.78
N PHE A 139 20.97 -15.36 23.73
CA PHE A 139 21.44 -14.17 24.43
C PHE A 139 20.68 -13.92 25.75
N GLY A 140 19.86 -14.87 26.20
CA GLY A 140 19.10 -14.77 27.44
C GLY A 140 17.81 -13.93 27.36
N PHE A 141 17.33 -13.63 26.15
CA PHE A 141 16.05 -12.93 25.95
C PHE A 141 14.95 -13.91 25.56
N GLU A 142 13.96 -14.09 26.45
CA GLU A 142 12.80 -14.95 26.20
C GLU A 142 11.63 -14.17 25.57
N GLY A 143 10.82 -14.85 24.75
CA GLY A 143 9.58 -14.31 24.22
C GLY A 143 9.73 -13.25 23.12
N VAL A 144 10.91 -13.07 22.54
CA VAL A 144 11.12 -12.08 21.46
C VAL A 144 10.44 -12.53 20.17
N THR A 145 9.57 -11.68 19.64
CA THR A 145 8.90 -11.88 18.34
C THR A 145 9.40 -10.89 17.29
N LEU A 146 9.15 -11.20 16.02
CA LEU A 146 9.38 -10.30 14.89
C LEU A 146 8.62 -8.98 15.10
N GLN A 147 7.37 -9.05 15.58
CA GLN A 147 6.55 -7.88 15.84
C GLN A 147 7.14 -6.96 16.90
N MET A 148 7.72 -7.51 17.97
CA MET A 148 8.40 -6.69 18.99
C MET A 148 9.61 -5.96 18.40
N LEU A 149 10.38 -6.61 17.52
CA LEU A 149 11.51 -5.96 16.85
C LEU A 149 11.05 -4.84 15.92
N LEU A 150 10.00 -5.10 15.13
CA LEU A 150 9.40 -4.09 14.23
C LEU A 150 8.79 -2.93 15.01
N GLY A 151 8.09 -3.23 16.11
CA GLY A 151 7.52 -2.25 17.01
C GLY A 151 8.58 -1.31 17.54
N LYS A 152 9.68 -1.85 18.08
CA LYS A 152 10.80 -1.03 18.57
C LYS A 152 11.47 -0.22 17.46
N LEU A 153 11.61 -0.80 16.27
CA LEU A 153 12.22 -0.13 15.11
C LEU A 153 11.38 1.07 14.63
N PHE A 154 10.07 0.91 14.54
CA PHE A 154 9.15 1.94 14.01
C PHE A 154 8.50 2.80 15.09
N LYS A 155 8.70 2.51 16.38
CA LYS A 155 8.22 3.33 17.50
C LYS A 155 8.58 4.82 17.36
N PRO A 156 9.83 5.21 17.06
CA PRO A 156 10.17 6.62 16.88
C PRO A 156 9.40 7.27 15.73
N LEU A 157 9.17 6.52 14.65
CA LEU A 157 8.41 7.00 13.50
C LEU A 157 6.95 7.26 13.89
N MET A 158 6.29 6.32 14.55
CA MET A 158 4.88 6.49 14.96
C MET A 158 4.72 7.62 15.97
N PHE A 159 5.68 7.79 16.88
CA PHE A 159 5.70 8.92 17.80
C PHE A 159 5.76 10.28 17.07
N LEU A 160 6.55 10.38 16.00
CA LEU A 160 6.61 11.59 15.16
C LEU A 160 5.29 11.86 14.42
N LEU A 161 4.43 10.85 14.24
CA LEU A 161 3.10 10.97 13.67
C LEU A 161 2.02 11.26 14.73
N SER A 162 2.41 11.75 15.90
CA SER A 162 1.53 12.09 17.03
C SER A 162 0.94 10.90 17.79
N VAL A 163 1.45 9.68 17.62
CA VAL A 163 1.07 8.54 18.49
C VAL A 163 1.73 8.68 19.87
N PRO A 164 0.99 8.55 21.00
CA PRO A 164 1.58 8.57 22.33
C PRO A 164 2.70 7.55 22.48
N TRP A 165 3.79 7.90 23.17
CA TRP A 165 4.99 7.06 23.26
C TRP A 165 4.73 5.65 23.81
N ASN A 166 3.77 5.52 24.73
CA ASN A 166 3.33 4.26 25.33
C ASN A 166 2.54 3.36 24.35
N GLU A 167 1.97 3.93 23.29
CA GLU A 167 1.18 3.21 22.27
C GLU A 167 1.96 3.05 20.95
N ALA A 168 3.01 3.85 20.75
CA ALA A 168 3.79 3.93 19.51
C ALA A 168 4.52 2.62 19.15
N GLU A 169 4.82 1.76 20.12
CA GLU A 169 5.45 0.46 19.85
C GLU A 169 4.48 -0.52 19.19
N LEU A 170 3.23 -0.58 19.65
CA LEU A 170 2.18 -1.44 19.08
C LEU A 170 1.77 -0.94 17.69
N SER A 171 1.60 0.37 17.56
CA SER A 171 1.36 1.03 16.27
C SER A 171 2.51 0.80 15.28
N GLY A 172 3.76 0.88 15.76
CA GLY A 172 4.96 0.64 14.96
C GLY A 172 5.08 -0.81 14.50
N ALA A 173 4.63 -1.77 15.32
CA ALA A 173 4.63 -3.19 14.95
C ALA A 173 3.70 -3.44 13.76
N LEU A 174 2.49 -2.88 13.79
CA LEU A 174 1.53 -2.97 12.69
C LEU A 174 2.06 -2.32 11.40
N PHE A 175 2.66 -1.14 11.50
CA PHE A 175 3.28 -0.50 10.33
C PHE A 175 4.43 -1.34 9.74
N GLY A 176 5.25 -1.95 10.60
CA GLY A 176 6.32 -2.85 10.17
C GLY A 176 5.79 -4.13 9.52
N GLU A 177 4.75 -4.74 10.09
CA GLU A 177 4.07 -5.90 9.48
C GLU A 177 3.55 -5.56 8.09
N LYS A 178 2.92 -4.38 7.94
CA LYS A 178 2.46 -3.89 6.65
C LYS A 178 3.59 -3.77 5.65
N LEU A 179 4.73 -3.20 6.03
CA LEU A 179 5.86 -2.97 5.12
C LEU A 179 6.51 -4.27 4.63
N ILE A 180 6.74 -5.22 5.54
CA ILE A 180 7.47 -6.46 5.23
C ILE A 180 6.55 -7.52 4.61
N LEU A 181 5.31 -7.60 5.08
CA LEU A 181 4.33 -8.59 4.65
C LEU A 181 3.33 -7.91 3.71
N ASN A 182 2.24 -7.41 4.27
CA ASN A 182 1.23 -6.61 3.58
C ASN A 182 0.27 -5.99 4.62
N GLU A 183 -0.49 -5.02 4.14
CA GLU A 183 -1.51 -4.31 4.92
C GLU A 183 -2.66 -5.20 5.39
N PHE A 184 -3.01 -6.26 4.65
CA PHE A 184 -4.05 -7.21 5.05
C PHE A 184 -3.74 -7.93 6.37
N VAL A 185 -2.51 -8.43 6.50
CA VAL A 185 -2.03 -9.06 7.73
C VAL A 185 -2.03 -8.04 8.86
N ALA A 186 -1.50 -6.84 8.63
CA ALA A 186 -1.49 -5.78 9.63
C ALA A 186 -2.91 -5.39 10.10
N PHE A 187 -3.86 -5.22 9.16
CA PHE A 187 -5.25 -4.93 9.51
C PHE A 187 -5.90 -6.07 10.30
N SER A 188 -5.57 -7.34 10.02
CA SER A 188 -6.10 -8.47 10.77
C SER A 188 -5.68 -8.48 12.25
N HIS A 189 -4.56 -7.86 12.58
CA HIS A 189 -4.07 -7.70 13.96
C HIS A 189 -4.44 -6.35 14.60
N LEU A 190 -5.07 -5.42 13.85
CA LEU A 190 -5.34 -4.05 14.31
C LEU A 190 -6.12 -4.03 15.64
N GLY A 191 -7.23 -4.77 15.68
CA GLY A 191 -8.12 -4.80 16.86
C GLY A 191 -7.48 -5.46 18.08
N GLU A 192 -6.55 -6.41 17.88
CA GLU A 192 -5.81 -7.06 18.97
C GLU A 192 -4.71 -6.13 19.52
N TYR A 193 -3.91 -5.55 18.62
CA TYR A 193 -2.75 -4.73 18.99
C TYR A 193 -3.15 -3.39 19.59
N LEU A 194 -4.24 -2.80 19.13
CA LEU A 194 -4.70 -1.48 19.59
C LEU A 194 -5.93 -1.58 20.50
N ALA A 195 -6.17 -2.75 21.11
CA ALA A 195 -7.23 -2.91 22.09
C ALA A 195 -7.01 -1.93 23.27
N GLY A 196 -7.94 -0.98 23.43
CA GLY A 196 -7.86 0.04 24.48
C GLY A 196 -6.86 1.17 24.22
N ALA A 197 -6.27 1.25 23.03
CA ALA A 197 -5.48 2.40 22.63
C ALA A 197 -6.37 3.64 22.42
N SER A 198 -5.76 4.82 22.45
CA SER A 198 -6.48 6.06 22.18
C SER A 198 -7.07 6.11 20.76
N GLU A 199 -8.19 6.82 20.59
CA GLU A 199 -8.80 7.07 19.27
C GLU A 199 -7.79 7.69 18.30
N ARG A 200 -6.89 8.54 18.82
CA ARG A 200 -5.75 9.09 18.08
C ARG A 200 -4.87 8.01 17.47
N THR A 201 -4.44 7.04 18.26
CA THR A 201 -3.56 5.96 17.79
C THR A 201 -4.26 5.09 16.78
N VAL A 202 -5.53 4.74 17.01
CA VAL A 202 -6.31 3.94 16.05
C VAL A 202 -6.44 4.67 14.71
N ALA A 203 -6.76 5.97 14.74
CA ALA A 203 -6.86 6.79 13.53
C ALA A 203 -5.52 6.88 12.79
N VAL A 204 -4.46 7.38 13.45
CA VAL A 204 -3.13 7.56 12.83
C VAL A 204 -2.60 6.24 12.26
N THR A 205 -2.75 5.13 13.01
CA THR A 205 -2.32 3.81 12.54
C THR A 205 -3.13 3.38 11.33
N THR A 206 -4.46 3.55 11.33
CA THR A 206 -5.31 3.21 10.17
C THR A 206 -4.87 3.94 8.90
N PHE A 207 -4.58 5.23 8.98
CA PHE A 207 -4.05 5.99 7.84
C PHE A 207 -2.67 5.51 7.39
N ALA A 208 -1.78 5.13 8.32
CA ALA A 208 -0.44 4.63 8.00
C ALA A 208 -0.47 3.24 7.32
N LEU A 209 -1.45 2.40 7.69
CA LEU A 209 -1.67 1.08 7.11
C LEU A 209 -2.39 1.13 5.76
N CYS A 210 -3.20 2.16 5.51
CA CYS A 210 -4.04 2.27 4.31
C CYS A 210 -3.21 2.57 3.03
N GLY A 211 -2.57 1.54 2.48
CA GLY A 211 -1.89 1.55 1.20
C GLY A 211 -1.18 0.22 0.93
N PHE A 212 -1.10 -0.18 -0.33
CA PHE A 212 -0.39 -1.39 -0.78
C PHE A 212 1.14 -1.26 -0.76
N ALA A 213 1.72 -0.32 -0.01
CA ALA A 213 3.16 -0.10 0.01
C ALA A 213 3.85 -1.14 0.91
N ASN A 214 4.26 -2.25 0.30
CA ASN A 214 4.94 -3.38 0.95
C ASN A 214 5.90 -4.09 -0.03
N LEU A 215 6.77 -4.96 0.46
CA LEU A 215 7.75 -5.67 -0.38
C LEU A 215 7.10 -6.57 -1.45
N SER A 216 5.96 -7.20 -1.13
CA SER A 216 5.23 -8.07 -2.07
C SER A 216 4.66 -7.29 -3.26
N SER A 217 4.36 -6.01 -3.08
CA SER A 217 3.82 -5.14 -4.13
C SER A 217 4.78 -4.91 -5.30
N ILE A 218 6.08 -5.12 -5.11
CA ILE A 218 7.05 -5.08 -6.22
C ILE A 218 6.75 -6.22 -7.20
N ALA A 219 6.48 -7.42 -6.70
CA ALA A 219 6.08 -8.56 -7.54
C ALA A 219 4.72 -8.32 -8.20
N ILE A 220 3.77 -7.72 -7.47
CA ILE A 220 2.45 -7.35 -8.01
C ILE A 220 2.59 -6.31 -9.13
N LEU A 221 3.46 -5.32 -8.99
CA LEU A 221 3.75 -4.34 -10.04
C LEU A 221 4.39 -5.01 -11.26
N LEU A 222 5.34 -5.92 -11.07
CA LEU A 222 5.97 -6.66 -12.16
C LEU A 222 4.99 -7.57 -12.91
N GLY A 223 4.08 -8.24 -12.19
CA GLY A 223 3.05 -9.08 -12.80
C GLY A 223 1.94 -8.25 -13.47
N GLY A 224 1.43 -7.24 -12.77
CA GLY A 224 0.33 -6.39 -13.24
C GLY A 224 0.81 -5.37 -14.28
N LEU A 225 1.52 -4.33 -13.85
CA LEU A 225 1.99 -3.28 -14.75
C LEU A 225 2.99 -3.82 -15.79
N GLY A 226 3.88 -4.71 -15.38
CA GLY A 226 4.86 -5.32 -16.29
C GLY A 226 4.24 -6.24 -17.34
N SER A 227 3.04 -6.81 -17.14
CA SER A 227 2.35 -7.53 -18.22
C SER A 227 1.70 -6.59 -19.25
N LEU A 228 1.35 -5.36 -18.84
CA LEU A 228 0.80 -4.34 -19.72
C LEU A 228 1.88 -3.65 -20.57
N VAL A 229 3.10 -3.50 -20.03
CA VAL A 229 4.26 -2.93 -20.72
C VAL A 229 5.52 -3.80 -20.51
N PRO A 230 5.63 -4.93 -21.22
CA PRO A 230 6.72 -5.89 -21.06
C PRO A 230 8.12 -5.29 -21.20
N GLU A 231 8.29 -4.32 -22.10
CA GLU A 231 9.53 -3.61 -22.36
C GLU A 231 9.99 -2.71 -21.18
N LYS A 232 9.10 -2.41 -20.23
CA LYS A 232 9.41 -1.60 -19.04
C LYS A 232 9.66 -2.45 -17.78
N LYS A 233 9.62 -3.79 -17.85
CA LYS A 233 9.77 -4.68 -16.68
C LYS A 233 11.07 -4.45 -15.90
N GLU A 234 12.18 -4.23 -16.59
CA GLU A 234 13.48 -3.97 -15.96
C GLU A 234 13.44 -2.67 -15.13
N MET A 235 12.82 -1.63 -15.69
CA MET A 235 12.61 -0.36 -14.99
C MET A 235 11.73 -0.54 -13.76
N ILE A 236 10.62 -1.27 -13.88
CA ILE A 236 9.70 -1.56 -12.76
C ILE A 236 10.45 -2.30 -11.63
N ALA A 237 11.28 -3.28 -11.97
CA ALA A 237 12.10 -4.00 -10.99
C ALA A 237 13.12 -3.06 -10.31
N ARG A 238 13.84 -2.27 -11.11
CA ARG A 238 14.88 -1.33 -10.63
C ARG A 238 14.33 -0.28 -9.67
N PHE A 239 13.11 0.18 -9.90
CA PHE A 239 12.47 1.21 -9.07
C PHE A 239 11.51 0.65 -8.00
N GLY A 240 11.30 -0.66 -7.94
CA GLY A 240 10.32 -1.29 -7.03
C GLY A 240 10.49 -0.86 -5.56
N LEU A 241 11.71 -0.95 -5.01
CA LEU A 241 11.97 -0.53 -3.63
C LEU A 241 11.75 0.96 -3.42
N ARG A 242 12.12 1.81 -4.39
CA ARG A 242 11.86 3.25 -4.33
C ARG A 242 10.36 3.55 -4.38
N ALA A 243 9.59 2.77 -5.13
CA ALA A 243 8.15 2.92 -5.23
C ALA A 243 7.46 2.55 -3.90
N VAL A 244 7.90 1.46 -3.26
CA VAL A 244 7.42 1.07 -1.92
C VAL A 244 7.76 2.14 -0.89
N ALA A 245 8.99 2.68 -0.91
CA ALA A 245 9.38 3.76 -0.01
C ALA A 245 8.51 5.02 -0.21
N ALA A 246 8.32 5.45 -1.46
CA ALA A 246 7.48 6.61 -1.79
C ALA A 246 6.01 6.39 -1.38
N GLY A 247 5.46 5.19 -1.63
CA GLY A 247 4.10 4.83 -1.23
C GLY A 247 3.93 4.84 0.29
N SER A 248 4.88 4.26 1.02
CA SER A 248 4.88 4.28 2.48
C SER A 248 4.98 5.71 3.03
N LEU A 249 5.84 6.55 2.46
CA LEU A 249 5.91 7.97 2.82
C LEU A 249 4.60 8.71 2.54
N SER A 250 3.89 8.36 1.47
CA SER A 250 2.56 8.90 1.20
C SER A 250 1.55 8.50 2.28
N ASN A 251 1.55 7.23 2.72
CA ASN A 251 0.66 6.78 3.79
C ASN A 251 1.00 7.43 5.13
N LEU A 252 2.28 7.55 5.46
CA LEU A 252 2.77 8.21 6.67
C LEU A 252 2.44 9.72 6.66
N MET A 253 2.52 10.38 5.50
CA MET A 253 2.09 11.76 5.36
C MET A 253 0.58 11.90 5.61
N SER A 254 -0.24 11.01 5.04
CA SER A 254 -1.67 11.00 5.34
C SER A 254 -1.96 10.75 6.82
N ALA A 255 -1.18 9.90 7.47
CA ALA A 255 -1.27 9.65 8.91
C ALA A 255 -0.87 10.88 9.75
N ALA A 256 0.18 11.60 9.35
CA ALA A 256 0.58 12.86 9.99
C ALA A 256 -0.53 13.91 9.87
N LEU A 257 -1.15 14.04 8.69
CA LEU A 257 -2.28 14.95 8.47
C LEU A 257 -3.48 14.55 9.32
N ALA A 258 -3.79 13.25 9.42
CA ALA A 258 -4.86 12.77 10.31
C ALA A 258 -4.57 13.12 11.77
N GLY A 259 -3.34 12.88 12.24
CA GLY A 259 -2.93 13.22 13.61
C GLY A 259 -2.95 14.73 13.92
N LEU A 260 -2.85 15.57 12.88
CA LEU A 260 -2.92 17.03 13.00
C LEU A 260 -4.36 17.57 12.93
N LEU A 261 -5.20 17.01 12.04
CA LEU A 261 -6.51 17.57 11.68
C LEU A 261 -7.66 16.96 12.47
N LEU A 262 -7.52 15.73 12.97
CA LEU A 262 -8.55 15.10 13.78
C LEU A 262 -8.49 15.64 15.21
N SER A 263 -9.66 16.05 15.70
CA SER A 263 -9.87 16.34 17.12
C SER A 263 -10.16 15.04 17.86
N PHE A 264 -9.41 14.77 18.92
CA PHE A 264 -9.56 13.63 19.82
C PHE A 264 -9.79 14.14 21.24
#